data_AF-A0A4Y2F9R3-F1
#
_entry.id   AF-A0A4Y2F9R3-F1
#
_cell.length_a   1.000
_cell.length_b   1.000
_cell.length_c   1.000
_cell.angle_alpha   90.00
_cell.angle_beta   90.00
_cell.angle_gamma   90.00
#
_symmetry.space_group_name_H-M   'P 1'
#
loop_
_entity.id
_entity.type
_entity.pdbx_description
1 polymer ?
#
loop_
_entity_poly.entity_id
_entity_poly.type
_entity_poly.pdbx_seq_one_letter_code
_entity_poly.pdbx_strand_id
1 'polypeptide(L)'
;MFHYKSISQVDNLFAMSSPKITYIPNFYSQEESIEMFTKLSKCPFKQPIIKVWGKFYRPLRKSCSYGDMNLEYEYPGHCELPLPWNRTMLRIKSDVEKKNWI
;
A
#
# COMPACT_ATOMS: atom_id res chain seq x y z
N MET A 1 10.92 -20.88 18.23
CA MET A 1 10.40 -21.82 17.21
C MET A 1 8.93 -21.50 17.01
N PHE A 2 8.60 -20.67 16.02
CA PHE A 2 7.21 -20.27 15.78
C PHE A 2 6.44 -21.47 15.22
N HIS A 3 5.47 -21.95 16.00
CA HIS A 3 4.53 -22.99 15.55
C HIS A 3 3.58 -22.35 14.54
N TYR A 4 3.81 -22.61 13.24
CA TYR A 4 2.79 -22.35 12.24
C TYR A 4 1.66 -23.37 12.47
N LYS A 5 0.52 -22.90 12.97
CA LYS A 5 -0.72 -23.67 12.90
C LYS A 5 -1.06 -23.85 11.42
N SER A 6 -1.40 -25.08 11.05
CA SER A 6 -1.91 -25.45 9.72
C SER A 6 -3.00 -24.48 9.28
N ILE A 7 -2.97 -24.11 7.99
CA ILE A 7 -3.93 -23.22 7.31
C ILE A 7 -5.39 -23.64 7.60
N SER A 8 -5.64 -24.94 7.81
CA SER A 8 -6.96 -25.50 8.11
C SER A 8 -7.59 -25.06 9.45
N GLN A 9 -6.85 -24.41 10.36
CA GLN A 9 -7.40 -23.90 11.63
C GLN A 9 -7.87 -22.45 11.55
N VAL A 10 -7.66 -21.75 10.43
CA VAL A 10 -8.07 -20.36 10.22
C VAL A 10 -9.50 -20.26 9.68
N ASP A 11 -10.01 -21.34 9.08
CA ASP A 11 -11.30 -21.36 8.37
C ASP A 11 -12.51 -21.11 9.30
N ASN A 12 -12.40 -21.42 10.59
CA ASN A 12 -13.51 -21.30 11.56
C ASN A 12 -13.56 -19.97 12.33
N LEU A 13 -12.65 -19.02 12.09
CA LEU A 13 -12.65 -17.73 12.81
C LEU A 13 -13.29 -16.56 12.03
N PHE A 14 -13.55 -16.74 10.73
CA PHE A 14 -14.10 -15.69 9.88
C PHE A 14 -15.30 -16.20 9.10
N ALA A 15 -16.46 -16.26 9.75
CA ALA A 15 -17.76 -16.21 9.07
C ALA A 15 -18.02 -14.78 8.52
N MET A 16 -17.02 -14.20 7.84
CA MET A 16 -17.15 -12.94 7.12
C MET A 16 -17.42 -13.29 5.66
N SER A 17 -18.43 -12.66 5.05
CA SER A 17 -18.69 -12.75 3.61
C SER A 17 -17.38 -12.72 2.82
N SER A 18 -17.23 -13.60 1.83
CA SER A 18 -16.05 -13.63 0.96
C SER A 18 -15.67 -12.21 0.53
N PRO A 19 -14.41 -11.79 0.70
CA PRO A 19 -14.02 -10.44 0.32
C PRO A 19 -14.29 -10.22 -1.17
N LYS A 20 -14.99 -9.14 -1.54
CA LYS A 20 -15.15 -8.74 -2.94
C LYS A 20 -13.79 -8.25 -3.45
N ILE A 21 -13.05 -9.13 -4.13
CA ILE A 21 -11.75 -8.83 -4.75
C ILE A 21 -11.96 -8.67 -6.26
N THR A 22 -11.58 -7.51 -6.79
CA THR A 22 -11.62 -7.23 -8.24
C THR A 22 -10.19 -7.17 -8.78
N TYR A 23 -9.93 -7.91 -9.86
CA TYR A 23 -8.65 -7.89 -10.57
C TYR A 23 -8.84 -7.33 -11.97
N ILE A 24 -8.04 -6.31 -12.33
CA ILE A 24 -8.05 -5.68 -13.64
C ILE A 24 -6.69 -5.94 -14.30
N PRO A 25 -6.56 -6.95 -15.19
CA PRO A 25 -5.32 -7.19 -15.89
C PRO A 25 -5.01 -6.02 -16.83
N ASN A 26 -3.72 -5.75 -17.06
CA ASN A 26 -3.25 -4.72 -18.00
C ASN A 26 -3.93 -3.35 -17.80
N PHE A 27 -4.11 -2.94 -16.53
CA PHE A 27 -4.73 -1.65 -16.18
C PHE A 27 -4.10 -0.47 -16.93
N TYR A 28 -2.77 -0.51 -17.07
CA TYR A 28 -1.97 0.31 -17.97
C TYR A 28 -1.41 -0.54 -19.11
N SER A 29 -1.15 0.07 -20.26
CA SER A 29 -0.36 -0.60 -21.31
C SER A 29 1.07 -0.90 -20.81
N GLN A 30 1.81 -1.73 -21.55
CA GLN A 30 3.20 -2.03 -21.22
C GLN A 30 4.07 -0.75 -21.21
N GLU A 31 3.86 0.10 -22.20
CA GLU A 31 4.59 1.37 -22.38
C GLU A 31 4.26 2.34 -21.23
N GLU A 32 2.98 2.48 -20.89
CA GLU A 32 2.54 3.30 -19.74
C GLU A 32 3.11 2.76 -18.43
N SER A 33 3.15 1.45 -18.26
CA SER A 33 3.70 0.80 -17.06
C SER A 33 5.19 1.09 -16.89
N ILE A 34 5.97 1.05 -17.98
CA ILE A 34 7.40 1.40 -17.98
C ILE A 34 7.60 2.89 -17.65
N GLU A 35 6.77 3.76 -18.25
CA GLU A 35 6.79 5.20 -17.96
C GLU A 35 6.52 5.47 -16.47
N MET A 36 5.45 4.87 -15.93
CA MET A 36 5.07 5.01 -14.53
C MET A 36 6.15 4.47 -13.61
N PHE A 37 6.67 3.27 -13.87
CA PHE A 37 7.76 2.69 -13.08
C PHE A 37 8.98 3.62 -13.02
N THR A 38 9.38 4.19 -14.16
CA THR A 38 10.50 5.13 -14.24
C THR A 38 10.28 6.40 -13.43
N LYS A 39 9.03 6.90 -13.36
CA LYS A 39 8.68 8.07 -12.53
C LYS A 39 8.63 7.70 -11.05
N LEU A 40 8.04 6.56 -10.73
CA LEU A 40 7.85 6.07 -9.36
C LEU A 40 9.18 5.71 -8.69
N SER A 41 10.14 5.16 -9.44
CA SER A 41 11.47 4.80 -8.91
C SER A 41 12.26 5.98 -8.34
N LYS A 42 11.89 7.22 -8.71
CA LYS A 42 12.50 8.47 -8.22
C LYS A 42 11.82 9.02 -6.96
N CYS A 43 10.77 8.38 -6.46
CA CYS A 43 10.10 8.83 -5.24
C CYS A 43 11.04 8.75 -4.04
N PRO A 44 10.88 9.63 -3.03
CA PRO A 44 11.76 9.71 -1.88
C PRO A 44 11.44 8.59 -0.86
N PHE A 45 11.61 7.34 -1.26
CA PHE A 45 11.33 6.18 -0.42
C PHE A 45 12.25 6.14 0.80
N LYS A 46 11.66 5.94 1.98
CA LYS A 46 12.34 5.82 3.28
C LYS A 46 12.15 4.43 3.86
N GLN A 47 13.02 4.01 4.76
CA GLN A 47 12.89 2.76 5.51
C GLN A 47 12.76 3.09 6.99
N PRO A 48 11.58 3.58 7.43
CA PRO A 48 11.40 4.02 8.81
C PRO A 48 11.52 2.83 9.77
N ILE A 49 12.00 3.09 10.98
CA ILE A 49 11.89 2.12 12.07
C ILE A 49 10.44 2.14 12.54
N ILE A 50 9.81 0.96 12.60
CA ILE A 50 8.44 0.79 13.08
C ILE A 50 8.45 0.03 14.41
N LYS A 51 7.42 0.25 15.23
CA LYS A 51 7.20 -0.51 16.47
C LYS A 51 6.12 -1.55 16.24
N VAL A 52 6.45 -2.82 16.47
CA VAL A 52 5.52 -3.94 16.37
C VAL A 52 5.57 -4.71 17.69
N TRP A 53 4.43 -4.79 18.39
CA TRP A 53 4.32 -5.45 19.70
C TRP A 53 5.43 -5.08 20.69
N GLY A 54 5.70 -3.78 20.82
CA GLY A 54 6.69 -3.26 21.77
C GLY A 54 8.15 -3.29 21.27
N LYS A 55 8.44 -3.98 20.16
CA LYS A 55 9.80 -4.11 19.61
C LYS A 55 9.98 -3.25 18.36
N PHE A 56 11.18 -2.73 18.15
CA PHE A 56 11.52 -1.89 17.00
C PHE A 56 12.10 -2.73 15.86
N TYR A 57 11.62 -2.51 14.64
CA TYR A 57 12.05 -3.23 13.43
C TYR A 57 12.31 -2.28 12.28
N ARG A 58 13.28 -2.64 11.42
CA ARG A 58 13.44 -2.03 10.09
C ARG A 58 12.72 -2.91 9.06
N PRO A 59 11.67 -2.42 8.38
CA PRO A 59 10.97 -3.18 7.35
C PRO A 59 11.92 -3.55 6.21
N LEU A 60 11.76 -4.71 5.57
CA LEU A 60 12.57 -5.11 4.40
C LEU A 60 12.17 -4.41 3.09
N ARG A 61 11.50 -3.27 3.19
CA ARG A 61 11.06 -2.45 2.06
C ARG A 61 11.23 -0.98 2.40
N LYS A 62 11.36 -0.16 1.37
CA LYS A 62 11.22 1.29 1.50
C LYS A 62 9.79 1.69 1.16
N SER A 63 9.28 2.75 1.78
CA SER A 63 7.94 3.31 1.57
C SER A 63 7.97 4.83 1.54
N CYS A 64 6.99 5.41 0.88
CA CYS A 64 6.63 6.82 1.01
C CYS A 64 5.13 6.95 0.80
N SER A 65 4.48 7.79 1.58
CA SER A 65 3.05 8.06 1.46
C SER A 65 2.79 9.40 0.78
N TYR A 66 1.70 9.49 0.00
CA TYR A 66 1.21 10.73 -0.62
C TYR A 66 -0.24 10.96 -0.23
N GLY A 67 -0.62 12.21 -0.03
CA GLY A 67 -1.93 12.56 0.49
C GLY A 67 -2.23 14.06 0.41
N ASP A 68 -3.44 14.41 0.84
CA ASP A 68 -3.83 15.80 1.00
C ASP A 68 -3.00 16.47 2.09
N MET A 69 -2.82 17.79 1.98
CA MET A 69 -2.06 18.55 2.97
C MET A 69 -2.69 18.41 4.36
N ASN A 70 -1.84 18.30 5.38
CA ASN A 70 -2.22 18.19 6.79
C ASN A 70 -2.96 16.91 7.19
N LEU A 71 -2.95 15.87 6.36
CA LEU A 71 -3.34 14.53 6.81
C LEU A 71 -2.19 13.93 7.61
N GLU A 72 -2.43 13.57 8.86
CA GLU A 72 -1.51 12.76 9.65
C GLU A 72 -2.02 11.32 9.68
N TYR A 73 -1.18 10.37 9.27
CA TYR A 73 -1.48 8.96 9.41
C TYR A 73 -0.72 8.39 10.60
N GLU A 74 -1.45 8.05 11.65
CA GLU A 74 -0.89 7.47 12.87
C GLU A 74 -1.33 6.02 13.04
N TYR A 75 -0.37 5.17 13.40
CA TYR A 75 -0.61 3.87 14.01
C TYR A 75 0.31 3.71 15.23
N PRO A 76 0.00 2.82 16.18
CA PRO A 76 0.74 2.76 17.44
C PRO A 76 2.26 2.65 17.26
N GLY A 77 2.97 3.74 17.59
CA GLY A 77 4.43 3.84 17.48
C GLY A 77 4.96 4.32 16.12
N HIS A 78 4.12 4.91 15.27
CA HIS A 78 4.52 5.55 14.02
C HIS A 78 3.55 6.65 13.60
N CYS A 79 4.09 7.83 13.31
CA CYS A 79 3.37 8.92 12.66
C CYS A 79 4.06 9.21 11.32
N GLU A 80 3.31 9.16 10.23
CA GLU A 80 3.78 9.53 8.90
C GLU A 80 3.03 10.75 8.40
N LEU A 81 3.78 11.81 8.08
CA LEU A 81 3.29 12.93 7.30
C LEU A 81 3.43 12.57 5.81
N PRO A 82 2.32 12.43 5.07
CA PRO A 82 2.35 12.14 3.65
C PRO A 82 2.93 13.32 2.88
N LEU A 83 3.59 13.01 1.78
CA LEU A 83 4.03 14.00 0.81
C LEU A 83 2.82 14.58 0.08
N PRO A 84 2.85 15.86 -0.32
CA PRO A 84 1.79 16.42 -1.14
C PRO A 84 1.73 15.69 -2.48
N TRP A 85 0.52 15.47 -2.98
CA TRP A 85 0.29 14.84 -4.27
C TRP A 85 1.13 15.48 -5.40
N ASN A 86 1.92 14.66 -6.09
CA ASN A 86 2.60 15.07 -7.31
C ASN A 86 1.77 14.69 -8.56
N ARG A 87 2.16 15.22 -9.73
CA ARG A 87 1.43 14.98 -10.99
C ARG A 87 1.27 13.49 -11.33
N THR A 88 2.29 12.67 -11.06
CA THR A 88 2.26 11.22 -11.33
C THR A 88 1.24 10.52 -10.44
N MET A 89 1.24 10.83 -9.14
CA MET A 89 0.30 10.23 -8.18
C MET A 89 -1.14 10.65 -8.44
N LEU A 90 -1.37 11.93 -8.81
CA LEU A 90 -2.70 12.41 -9.22
C LEU A 90 -3.21 11.72 -10.48
N ARG A 91 -2.32 11.47 -11.47
CA ARG A 91 -2.69 10.69 -12.66
C ARG A 91 -3.14 9.29 -12.27
N ILE A 92 -2.34 8.56 -11.48
CA ILE A 92 -2.69 7.21 -11.01
C ILE A 92 -4.02 7.21 -10.25
N LYS A 93 -4.20 8.14 -9.31
CA LYS A 93 -5.46 8.29 -8.56
C LYS A 93 -6.64 8.51 -9.51
N SER A 94 -6.55 9.48 -10.43
CA SER A 94 -7.61 9.79 -11.38
C SER A 94 -7.93 8.62 -12.31
N ASP A 95 -6.92 7.87 -12.77
CA ASP A 95 -7.12 6.74 -13.66
C ASP A 95 -7.86 5.59 -12.96
N VAL A 96 -7.55 5.36 -11.67
CA VAL A 96 -8.22 4.37 -10.82
C VAL A 96 -9.68 4.79 -10.53
N GLU A 97 -9.91 6.08 -10.25
CA GLU A 97 -11.26 6.61 -9.96
C GLU A 97 -12.18 6.62 -11.18
N LYS A 98 -11.65 6.75 -12.39
CA LYS A 98 -12.43 6.69 -13.64
C LYS A 98 -12.93 5.28 -13.97
N LYS A 99 -12.40 4.23 -13.33
CA LYS A 99 -12.89 2.87 -13.56
C LYS A 99 -14.22 2.67 -12.85
N ASN A 100 -15.18 2.13 -13.59
CA ASN A 100 -16.45 1.69 -13.00
C ASN A 100 -16.24 0.32 -12.34
N TRP A 101 -16.33 0.26 -11.02
CA TRP A 101 -16.12 -0.94 -10.21
C TRP A 101 -17.41 -1.77 -10.16
N ILE A 102 -17.78 -2.38 -11.29
CA ILE A 102 -18.95 -3.26 -11.39
C ILE A 102 -18.69 -4.54 -10.58
#